data_AF-A0A3P4B7S3-F1
#
_entry.id   AF-A0A3P4B7S3-F1
#
_cell.length_a   1.000
_cell.length_b   1.000
_cell.length_c   1.000
_cell.angle_alpha   90.00
_cell.angle_beta   90.00
_cell.angle_gamma   90.00
#
_symmetry.space_group_name_H-M   'P 1'
#
loop_
_entity.id
_entity.type
_entity.pdbx_description
1 polymer ?
#
loop_
_entity_poly.entity_id
_entity_poly.type
_entity_poly.pdbx_seq_one_letter_code
_entity_poly.pdbx_strand_id
1 'polypeptide(L)' 'MSQCERLLARLKRGPITPLEAWSELGIYRLGARVYDLKEQGHEITKELVSVTNRMGEECRVAQYTLLRRQGRAAQ' A
#
# COMPACT_ATOMS: atom_id res chain seq x y z
N MET A 1 6.44 12.79 10.29
CA MET A 1 5.98 11.50 9.74
C MET A 1 6.16 11.50 8.22
N SER A 2 6.98 10.61 7.69
CA SER A 2 7.25 10.44 6.26
C SER A 2 6.09 9.74 5.52
N GLN A 3 6.11 9.77 4.19
CA GLN A 3 5.14 9.03 3.38
C GLN A 3 5.24 7.51 3.62
N CYS A 4 6.44 6.96 3.79
CA CYS A 4 6.63 5.54 4.08
C CYS A 4 6.06 5.15 5.45
N GLU A 5 6.26 5.99 6.47
CA GLU A 5 5.70 5.75 7.81
C GLU A 5 4.18 5.76 7.80
N ARG A 6 3.55 6.74 7.11
CA ARG A 6 2.09 6.79 6.93
C ARG A 6 1.57 5.56 6.19
N LEU A 7 2.22 5.18 5.10
CA LEU A 7 1.82 4.02 4.30
C LEU A 7 1.92 2.73 5.12
N LEU A 8 3.02 2.52 5.83
CA LEU A 8 3.22 1.34 6.67
C LEU A 8 2.16 1.28 7.79
N ALA A 9 1.85 2.42 8.42
CA ALA A 9 0.78 2.48 9.42
C ALA A 9 -0.58 2.11 8.83
N ARG A 10 -0.90 2.56 7.61
CA ARG A 10 -2.15 2.22 6.91
C ARG A 10 -2.21 0.74 6.48
N LEU A 11 -1.11 0.21 5.96
CA LEU A 11 -0.99 -1.20 5.54
C LEU A 11 -1.16 -2.18 6.71
N LYS A 12 -0.77 -1.79 7.94
CA LYS A 12 -1.01 -2.58 9.15
C LYS A 12 -2.50 -2.71 9.50
N ARG A 13 -3.36 -1.83 8.99
CA ARG A 13 -4.82 -1.88 9.21
C ARG A 13 -5.53 -2.68 8.11
N GLY A 14 -4.89 -2.90 6.96
CA GLY A 14 -5.48 -3.57 5.82
C GLY A 14 -4.87 -3.14 4.48
N PRO A 15 -5.32 -3.77 3.38
CA PRO A 15 -4.82 -3.49 2.05
C PRO A 15 -5.07 -2.05 1.60
N ILE A 16 -4.34 -1.62 0.57
CA ILE A 16 -4.49 -0.29 -0.02
C ILE A 16 -4.26 -0.29 -1.54
N THR A 17 -5.07 0.47 -2.25
CA THR A 17 -4.99 0.75 -3.70
C THR A 17 -4.41 2.15 -3.96
N PRO A 18 -3.97 2.46 -5.19
CA PRO A 18 -3.44 3.79 -5.53
C PRO A 18 -4.42 4.93 -5.25
N LEU A 19 -5.72 4.73 -5.49
CA LEU A 19 -6.72 5.77 -5.27
C LEU A 19 -6.90 6.06 -3.77
N GLU A 20 -6.95 5.02 -2.94
CA GLU A 20 -6.98 5.16 -1.47
C GLU A 20 -5.70 5.79 -0.94
N ALA A 21 -4.52 5.43 -1.48
CA ALA A 21 -3.25 6.04 -1.08
C ALA A 21 -3.21 7.54 -1.40
N TRP A 22 -3.80 7.94 -2.53
CA TRP A 22 -3.95 9.34 -2.88
C TRP A 22 -4.94 10.06 -1.97
N SER A 23 -6.16 9.53 -1.82
CA SER A 23 -7.24 10.19 -1.09
C SER A 23 -7.03 10.21 0.43
N GLU A 24 -6.52 9.12 1.02
CA GLU A 24 -6.33 9.01 2.47
C GLU A 24 -4.98 9.55 2.94
N LEU A 25 -3.89 9.38 2.15
CA LEU A 25 -2.51 9.62 2.61
C LEU A 25 -1.75 10.71 1.84
N GLY A 26 -2.35 11.23 0.75
CA GLY A 26 -1.69 12.18 -0.15
C GLY A 26 -0.48 11.58 -0.89
N ILE A 27 -0.49 10.27 -1.17
CA ILE A 27 0.62 9.57 -1.82
C ILE A 27 0.25 9.25 -3.27
N TYR A 28 0.81 10.02 -4.22
CA TYR A 28 0.58 9.81 -5.64
C TYR A 28 1.29 8.57 -6.18
N ARG A 29 2.58 8.41 -5.83
CA ARG A 29 3.41 7.28 -6.25
C ARG A 29 3.41 6.14 -5.22
N LEU A 30 2.24 5.53 -5.01
CA LEU A 30 2.11 4.40 -4.06
C LEU A 30 3.17 3.31 -4.31
N GLY A 31 3.35 2.90 -5.57
CA GLY A 31 4.32 1.85 -5.92
C GLY A 31 5.76 2.19 -5.53
N ALA A 32 6.16 3.48 -5.56
CA ALA A 32 7.49 3.89 -5.13
C ALA A 32 7.65 3.77 -3.61
N ARG A 33 6.64 4.16 -2.84
CA ARG A 33 6.64 4.01 -1.38
C ARG A 33 6.59 2.54 -0.95
N VAL A 34 5.86 1.70 -1.67
CA VAL A 34 5.90 0.25 -1.46
C VAL A 34 7.28 -0.32 -1.75
N TYR A 35 7.94 0.12 -2.83
CA TYR A 35 9.32 -0.27 -3.12
C TYR A 35 10.26 0.12 -1.99
N ASP A 36 10.22 1.37 -1.53
CA ASP A 36 11.03 1.84 -0.39
C ASP A 36 10.81 0.99 0.87
N LEU A 37 9.56 0.60 1.16
CA LEU A 37 9.25 -0.27 2.30
C LEU A 37 9.77 -1.70 2.12
N LYS A 38 9.78 -2.23 0.90
CA LYS A 38 10.38 -3.54 0.60
C LYS A 38 11.88 -3.52 0.80
N GLU A 39 12.56 -2.46 0.35
CA GLU A 39 14.00 -2.26 0.60
C GLU A 39 14.31 -2.15 2.10
N GLN A 40 13.37 -1.65 2.90
CA GLN A 40 13.44 -1.63 4.38
C GLN A 40 13.13 -3.00 5.03
N GLY A 41 12.87 -4.05 4.24
CA GLY A 41 12.61 -5.40 4.72
C GLY A 41 11.14 -5.70 5.06
N HIS A 42 10.18 -4.87 4.64
CA HIS A 42 8.77 -5.16 4.82
C HIS A 42 8.25 -6.10 3.72
N GLU A 43 7.68 -7.23 4.14
CA GLU A 43 7.06 -8.20 3.24
C GLU A 43 5.68 -7.70 2.77
N ILE A 44 5.64 -7.10 1.58
CA ILE A 44 4.41 -6.56 0.97
C ILE A 44 4.12 -7.32 -0.33
N THR A 45 2.94 -7.94 -0.41
CA THR A 45 2.44 -8.56 -1.63
C THR A 45 1.51 -7.61 -2.39
N LYS A 46 1.18 -7.95 -3.64
CA LYS A 46 0.16 -7.28 -4.42
C LYS A 46 -0.71 -8.27 -5.17
N GLU A 47 -1.97 -7.92 -5.35
CA GLU A 47 -2.89 -8.57 -6.29
C GLU A 47 -3.52 -7.52 -7.20
N LEU A 48 -4.14 -7.95 -8.31
CA LEU A 48 -4.91 -7.07 -9.18
C LEU A 48 -6.38 -7.21 -8.84
N VAL A 49 -7.02 -6.09 -8.49
CA VAL A 49 -8.45 -6.02 -8.20
C VAL A 49 -9.18 -5.28 -9.31
N SER A 50 -10.35 -5.79 -9.71
CA SER A 50 -11.23 -5.09 -10.66
C SER A 50 -11.93 -3.93 -9.97
N VAL A 51 -11.92 -2.77 -10.60
CA VAL A 51 -12.58 -1.54 -10.17
C VAL A 51 -13.29 -0.90 -11.34
N THR A 52 -14.43 -0.26 -11.08
CA THR A 52 -15.12 0.54 -12.10
C THR A 52 -14.57 1.96 -12.06
N ASN A 53 -14.08 2.45 -13.20
CA ASN A 53 -13.57 3.82 -13.29
C ASN A 53 -14.73 4.84 -13.45
N ARG A 54 -14.40 6.14 -13.48
CA ARG A 54 -15.40 7.21 -13.63
C ARG A 54 -16.19 7.15 -14.96
N MET A 55 -15.64 6.50 -15.99
CA MET A 55 -16.29 6.33 -17.29
C MET A 55 -17.17 5.07 -17.35
N GLY A 56 -17.26 4.29 -16.26
CA GLY A 56 -18.06 3.06 -16.18
C GLY A 56 -17.35 1.81 -16.70
N GLU A 57 -16.06 1.89 -16.98
CA GLU A 57 -15.27 0.78 -17.53
C GLU A 57 -14.68 -0.09 -16.41
N GLU A 58 -14.63 -1.40 -16.63
CA GLU A 58 -13.87 -2.30 -15.74
C GLU A 58 -12.37 -2.10 -15.97
N CYS A 59 -11.66 -1.75 -14.91
CA CYS A 59 -10.22 -1.57 -14.88
C CYS A 59 -9.61 -2.46 -13.82
N ARG A 60 -8.32 -2.77 -13.92
CA ARG A 60 -7.58 -3.50 -12.88
C ARG A 60 -6.52 -2.61 -12.25
N VAL A 61 -6.50 -2.56 -10.92
CA VAL A 61 -5.50 -1.81 -10.15
C VAL A 61 -4.79 -2.72 -9.16
N ALA A 62 -3.54 -2.39 -8.84
CA ALA A 62 -2.79 -3.12 -7.82
C ALA A 62 -3.34 -2.80 -6.43
N GLN A 63 -3.66 -3.82 -5.65
CA GLN A 63 -3.95 -3.72 -4.22
C GLN A 63 -2.78 -4.33 -3.45
N TYR A 64 -2.22 -3.59 -2.49
CA TYR A 64 -1.05 -3.99 -1.73
C TYR A 64 -1.42 -4.41 -0.32
N THR A 65 -0.83 -5.52 0.15
CA THR A 65 -1.10 -6.10 1.47
C THR A 65 0.20 -6.41 2.19
N LEU A 66 0.27 -6.07 3.48
CA LEU A 66 1.41 -6.42 4.34
C LEU A 66 1.23 -7.86 4.86
N LEU A 67 2.15 -8.76 4.51
CA LEU A 67 2.05 -10.20 4.82
C LEU A 67 2.50 -10.54 6.24
N ARG A 68 3.64 -9.98 6.68
CA ARG A 68 4.18 -10.24 8.02
C ARG A 68 4.52 -8.95 8.73
N ARG A 69 3.93 -8.81 9.91
CA ARG A 69 4.31 -7.79 10.89
C ARG A 69 5.66 -8.22 11.45
N GLN A 70 6.75 -7.53 11.09
CA GLN A 70 7.98 -7.67 11.86
C GLN A 70 7.69 -7.18 13.29
N GLY A 71 7.48 -8.13 14.20
CA GLY A 71 7.64 -7.90 15.63
C GLY A 71 9.13 -7.86 15.91
N ARG A 72 9.64 -6.69 16.33
CA ARG A 72 10.84 -6.68 17.16
C ARG A 72 10.40 -7.16 18.54
N ALA A 73 10.58 -8.45 18.81
CA ALA A 73 10.86 -8.91 20.16
C ALA A 73 12.39 -8.81 20.32
N ALA A 74 12.84 -7.69 20.88
CA ALA A 74 14.17 -7.55 21.49
C ALA A 74 14.26 -6.17 22.16
N GLN A 75 13.88 -6.13 23.44
CA GLN A 75 14.70 -5.68 24.55
C GLN A 75 13.99 -6.05 25.85
#